data_AF-A0A372GCL8-F1
#
_entry.id   AF-A0A372GCL8-F1
#
_cell.length_a   1.000
_cell.length_b   1.000
_cell.length_c   1.000
_cell.angle_alpha   90.00
_cell.angle_beta   90.00
_cell.angle_gamma   90.00
#
_symmetry.space_group_name_H-M   'P 1'
#
loop_
_entity.id
_entity.type
_entity.pdbx_description
1 polymer ?
#
loop_
_entity_poly.entity_id
_entity_poly.type
_entity_poly.pdbx_seq_one_letter_code
_entity_poly.pdbx_strand_id
1 'polypeptide(L)'
;MRGRTGIKREERMGHGVVRALAGGAVALGASGLLGGCGALGGDSAQVCTDTKKAFQQYMTQVKSVPAAEPARWRQATEQLAGRLDALAKEAGDDELKKALTTEAGQLRAAAPAVGTGDVAQLDAVMREAPARIGKAC
;
A
#
# COMPACT_ATOMS: atom_id res chain seq x y z
N MET A 1 -48.59 15.23 -1.21
CA MET A 1 -48.64 13.77 -1.50
C MET A 1 -48.25 13.54 -2.96
N ARG A 2 -47.32 12.61 -3.24
CA ARG A 2 -46.80 12.13 -4.56
C ARG A 2 -46.04 13.20 -5.38
N GLY A 3 -44.83 13.00 -5.93
CA GLY A 3 -44.00 11.82 -6.18
C GLY A 3 -43.78 11.64 -7.70
N ARG A 4 -42.50 11.48 -8.13
CA ARG A 4 -41.97 11.18 -9.51
C ARG A 4 -42.04 12.36 -10.50
N THR A 5 -41.10 12.67 -11.39
CA THR A 5 -39.99 11.98 -12.11
C THR A 5 -39.19 13.11 -12.80
N GLY A 6 -37.84 13.17 -12.79
CA GLY A 6 -36.97 12.59 -13.83
C GLY A 6 -36.55 13.59 -14.94
N ILE A 7 -35.23 13.60 -15.26
CA ILE A 7 -34.58 13.94 -16.56
C ILE A 7 -34.60 15.45 -16.98
N LYS A 8 -33.48 16.16 -17.20
CA LYS A 8 -32.65 16.15 -18.42
C LYS A 8 -31.39 17.03 -18.23
N ARG A 9 -30.18 16.47 -18.39
CA ARG A 9 -28.91 17.22 -18.45
C ARG A 9 -28.45 17.22 -19.91
N GLU A 10 -28.80 18.26 -20.66
CA GLU A 10 -28.17 18.63 -21.95
C GLU A 10 -26.80 19.24 -21.60
N GLU A 11 -25.64 18.68 -21.97
CA GLU A 11 -25.09 18.40 -23.30
C GLU A 11 -25.03 19.65 -24.20
N ARG A 12 -24.03 20.51 -23.95
CA ARG A 12 -23.48 21.36 -25.00
C ARG A 12 -22.43 20.58 -25.78
N MET A 13 -22.95 20.05 -26.88
CA MET A 13 -22.33 19.67 -28.13
C MET A 13 -21.07 20.50 -28.49
N GLY A 14 -19.98 19.79 -28.75
CA GLY A 14 -18.79 20.25 -29.44
C GLY A 14 -18.17 19.06 -30.17
N HIS A 15 -18.83 18.59 -31.22
CA HIS A 15 -18.34 17.52 -32.08
C HIS A 15 -17.15 17.99 -32.91
N GLY A 16 -16.08 17.20 -32.94
CA GLY A 16 -14.98 17.41 -33.88
C GLY A 16 -13.91 16.34 -33.82
N VAL A 17 -14.07 15.32 -34.66
CA VAL A 17 -13.01 14.47 -35.24
C VAL A 17 -12.57 13.25 -34.42
N VAL A 18 -13.25 12.15 -34.75
CA VAL A 18 -12.74 10.79 -34.72
C VAL A 18 -11.48 10.71 -35.59
N ARG A 19 -10.35 10.31 -35.01
CA ARG A 19 -9.19 9.82 -35.75
C ARG A 19 -8.84 8.42 -35.25
N ALA A 20 -9.59 7.45 -35.78
CA ALA A 20 -9.20 6.05 -35.75
C ALA A 20 -7.98 5.89 -36.69
N LEU A 21 -6.82 5.60 -36.12
CA LEU A 21 -5.71 5.00 -36.82
C LEU A 21 -5.42 3.66 -36.15
N ALA A 22 -5.82 2.62 -36.85
CA ALA A 22 -5.47 1.24 -36.60
C ALA A 22 -3.95 1.06 -36.62
N GLY A 23 -3.45 0.15 -35.78
CA GLY A 23 -2.07 -0.32 -35.82
C GLY A 23 -1.37 -0.19 -34.47
N GLY A 24 -1.73 -1.05 -33.53
CA GLY A 24 -1.04 -1.10 -32.25
C GLY A 24 -1.78 -1.96 -31.24
N ALA A 25 -1.74 -3.28 -31.44
CA ALA A 25 -1.96 -4.21 -30.36
C ALA A 25 -0.92 -3.95 -29.26
N VAL A 26 -1.28 -3.16 -28.27
CA VAL A 26 -0.79 -3.37 -26.91
C VAL A 26 -2.05 -3.42 -26.07
N ALA A 27 -2.40 -4.64 -25.68
CA ALA A 27 -3.33 -4.87 -24.61
C ALA A 27 -2.93 -3.98 -23.43
N LEU A 28 -3.74 -2.95 -23.14
CA LEU A 28 -3.77 -2.31 -21.81
C LEU A 28 -4.47 -3.22 -20.78
N GLY A 29 -4.45 -4.53 -21.03
CA GLY A 29 -4.70 -5.61 -20.09
C GLY A 29 -3.38 -6.31 -19.79
N ALA A 30 -2.51 -5.68 -19.00
CA ALA A 30 -1.34 -6.33 -18.39
C ALA A 30 -0.75 -5.55 -17.21
N SER A 31 -1.59 -4.98 -16.34
CA SER A 31 -1.17 -4.70 -14.96
C SER A 31 -2.06 -5.40 -13.92
N GLY A 32 -2.95 -6.29 -14.38
CA GLY A 32 -3.68 -7.24 -13.55
C GLY A 32 -2.99 -8.61 -13.38
N LEU A 33 -1.70 -8.72 -13.69
CA LEU A 33 -0.93 -9.99 -13.62
C LEU A 33 0.44 -9.83 -12.94
N LEU A 34 0.53 -8.95 -11.94
CA LEU A 34 1.62 -8.97 -10.94
C LEU A 34 1.11 -9.18 -9.50
N GLY A 35 -0.19 -9.46 -9.32
CA GLY A 35 -0.73 -10.09 -8.12
C GLY A 35 -1.12 -11.51 -8.51
N GLY A 36 -0.61 -12.51 -7.79
CA GLY A 36 -0.81 -13.91 -8.12
C GLY A 36 -2.29 -14.31 -8.11
N CYS A 37 -2.55 -15.47 -8.68
CA CYS A 37 -3.80 -16.20 -8.56
C CYS A 37 -4.30 -16.21 -7.09
N GLY A 38 -5.29 -15.39 -6.78
CA GLY A 38 -5.84 -15.29 -5.42
C GLY A 38 -7.09 -14.41 -5.35
N ALA A 39 -7.92 -14.37 -6.41
CA ALA A 39 -9.16 -13.57 -6.45
C ALA A 39 -10.32 -14.18 -5.62
N LEU A 40 -9.99 -14.84 -4.50
CA LEU A 40 -10.92 -15.40 -3.52
C LEU A 40 -10.51 -14.96 -2.09
N GLY A 41 -10.32 -13.66 -1.88
CA GLY A 41 -9.93 -13.13 -0.57
C GLY A 41 -10.32 -11.67 -0.40
N GLY A 42 -11.58 -11.43 -0.03
CA GLY A 42 -12.12 -10.08 0.17
C GLY A 42 -11.38 -9.26 1.24
N ASP A 43 -10.70 -9.92 2.18
CA ASP A 43 -9.90 -9.29 3.22
C ASP A 43 -8.41 -9.19 2.85
N SER A 44 -7.80 -10.23 2.28
CA SER A 44 -6.35 -10.25 1.99
C SER A 44 -5.93 -9.15 1.00
N ALA A 45 -6.72 -8.91 -0.05
CA ALA A 45 -6.45 -7.84 -1.00
C ALA A 45 -6.57 -6.43 -0.37
N GLN A 46 -7.50 -6.27 0.58
CA GLN A 46 -7.66 -5.03 1.34
C GLN A 46 -6.47 -4.83 2.29
N VAL A 47 -6.08 -5.86 3.04
CA VAL A 47 -4.93 -5.85 3.94
C VAL A 47 -3.63 -5.54 3.19
N CYS A 48 -3.45 -6.10 2.00
CA CYS A 48 -2.30 -5.78 1.14
C CYS A 48 -2.30 -4.33 0.69
N THR A 49 -3.46 -3.80 0.31
CA THR A 49 -3.61 -2.38 -0.06
C THR A 49 -3.31 -1.47 1.13
N ASP A 50 -3.82 -1.79 2.32
CA ASP A 50 -3.64 -0.98 3.52
C ASP A 50 -2.23 -1.10 4.08
N THR A 51 -1.59 -2.25 3.94
CA THR A 51 -0.16 -2.42 4.21
C THR A 51 0.67 -1.48 3.35
N LYS A 52 0.44 -1.47 2.03
CA LYS A 52 1.15 -0.55 1.12
C LYS A 52 0.94 0.91 1.49
N LYS A 53 -0.28 1.31 1.86
CA LYS A 53 -0.57 2.67 2.35
C LYS A 53 0.19 2.98 3.65
N ALA A 54 0.26 2.05 4.59
CA ALA A 54 1.00 2.24 5.84
C ALA A 54 2.48 2.52 5.60
N PHE A 55 3.13 1.77 4.69
CA PHE A 55 4.51 2.05 4.28
C PHE A 55 4.66 3.42 3.59
N GLN A 56 3.73 3.80 2.71
CA GLN A 56 3.76 5.12 2.05
C GLN A 56 3.60 6.28 3.06
N GLN A 57 2.69 6.13 4.02
CA GLN A 57 2.48 7.11 5.08
C GLN A 57 3.73 7.23 5.96
N TYR A 58 4.32 6.10 6.34
CA TYR A 58 5.56 6.08 7.10
C TYR A 58 6.69 6.79 6.36
N MET A 59 6.93 6.47 5.08
CA MET A 59 7.96 7.14 4.28
C MET A 59 7.75 8.66 4.19
N THR A 60 6.49 9.10 4.08
CA THR A 60 6.15 10.52 4.05
C THR A 60 6.43 11.18 5.40
N GLN A 61 6.10 10.50 6.50
CA GLN A 61 6.34 10.96 7.85
C GLN A 61 7.84 11.08 8.14
N VAL A 62 8.64 10.02 7.92
CA VAL A 62 10.08 10.07 8.21
C VAL A 62 10.84 11.05 7.33
N LYS A 63 10.43 11.25 6.07
CA LYS A 63 10.98 12.31 5.21
C LYS A 63 10.68 13.73 5.72
N SER A 64 9.60 13.89 6.49
CA SER A 64 9.23 15.16 7.10
C SER A 64 9.85 15.35 8.49
N VAL A 65 10.41 14.30 9.09
CA VAL A 65 11.09 14.37 10.39
C VAL A 65 12.57 14.68 10.17
N PRO A 66 13.11 15.75 10.79
CA PRO A 66 14.54 16.04 10.76
C PRO A 66 15.37 14.84 11.23
N ALA A 67 16.47 14.54 10.53
CA ALA A 67 17.40 13.47 10.93
C ALA A 67 18.03 13.72 12.32
N ALA A 68 18.00 14.96 12.80
CA ALA A 68 18.42 15.34 14.15
C ALA A 68 17.43 14.92 15.26
N GLU A 69 16.28 14.33 14.92
CA GLU A 69 15.26 13.89 15.88
C GLU A 69 15.09 12.35 15.86
N PRO A 70 16.12 11.57 16.24
CA PRO A 70 16.09 10.12 16.11
C PRO A 70 15.00 9.46 16.99
N ALA A 71 14.63 10.09 18.11
CA ALA A 71 13.48 9.66 18.92
C ALA A 71 12.15 9.66 18.14
N ARG A 72 11.93 10.64 17.26
CA ARG A 72 10.73 10.70 16.40
C ARG A 72 10.76 9.62 15.33
N TRP A 73 11.93 9.32 14.79
CA TRP A 73 12.11 8.22 13.83
C TRP A 73 11.82 6.86 14.46
N ARG A 74 12.32 6.64 15.69
CA ARG A 74 12.00 5.45 16.48
C ARG A 74 10.49 5.31 16.67
N GLN A 75 9.83 6.37 17.14
CA GLN A 75 8.39 6.35 17.38
C GLN A 75 7.60 6.03 16.10
N ALA A 76 7.94 6.66 14.98
CA ALA A 76 7.29 6.39 13.69
C ALA A 76 7.49 4.91 13.26
N THR A 77 8.66 4.34 13.52
CA THR A 77 8.99 2.96 13.17
C THR A 77 8.20 1.97 14.03
N GLU A 78 8.09 2.23 15.34
CA GLU A 78 7.25 1.44 16.24
C GLU A 78 5.76 1.54 15.87
N GLN A 79 5.29 2.72 15.44
CA GLN A 79 3.93 2.91 14.95
C GLN A 79 3.65 2.11 13.68
N LEU A 80 4.59 2.07 12.72
CA LEU A 80 4.47 1.23 11.53
C LEU A 80 4.41 -0.25 11.92
N ALA A 81 5.28 -0.72 12.81
CA ALA A 81 5.24 -2.09 13.30
C ALA A 81 3.89 -2.45 13.95
N GLY A 82 3.33 -1.54 14.77
CA GLY A 82 2.01 -1.72 15.37
C GLY A 82 0.89 -1.79 14.33
N ARG A 83 0.96 -1.00 13.26
CA ARG A 83 0.02 -1.05 12.12
C ARG A 83 0.10 -2.39 11.40
N LEU A 84 1.30 -2.91 11.14
CA LEU A 84 1.47 -4.21 10.48
C LEU A 84 0.93 -5.36 11.33
N ASP A 85 1.09 -5.33 12.66
CA ASP A 85 0.48 -6.33 13.54
C ASP A 85 -1.05 -6.25 13.57
N ALA A 86 -1.63 -5.05 13.49
CA ALA A 86 -3.08 -4.90 13.39
C ALA A 86 -3.59 -5.51 12.09
N LEU A 87 -2.94 -5.17 10.97
CA LEU A 87 -3.23 -5.74 9.65
C LEU A 87 -3.02 -7.26 9.60
N ALA A 88 -2.03 -7.79 10.31
CA ALA A 88 -1.82 -9.24 10.44
C ALA A 88 -2.97 -9.95 11.17
N LYS A 89 -3.65 -9.26 12.09
CA LYS A 89 -4.83 -9.80 12.79
C LYS A 89 -6.09 -9.76 11.92
N GLU A 90 -6.15 -8.80 11.00
CA GLU A 90 -7.23 -8.66 10.01
C GLU A 90 -7.02 -9.59 8.81
N ALA A 91 -5.77 -9.99 8.52
CA ALA A 91 -5.45 -10.95 7.47
C ALA A 91 -6.12 -12.31 7.73
N GLY A 92 -7.01 -12.71 6.81
CA GLY A 92 -7.59 -14.06 6.79
C GLY A 92 -6.66 -15.14 6.23
N ASP A 93 -5.54 -14.74 5.64
CA ASP A 93 -4.52 -15.64 5.09
C ASP A 93 -3.32 -15.80 6.05
N ASP A 94 -2.94 -17.04 6.34
CA ASP A 94 -1.87 -17.35 7.30
C ASP A 94 -0.48 -16.96 6.79
N GLU A 95 -0.21 -17.04 5.49
CA GLU A 95 1.07 -16.61 4.91
C GLU A 95 1.21 -15.09 4.99
N LEU A 96 0.16 -14.35 4.65
CA LEU A 96 0.10 -12.90 4.76
C LEU A 96 0.25 -12.45 6.22
N LYS A 97 -0.49 -13.08 7.13
CA LYS A 97 -0.36 -12.82 8.57
C LYS A 97 1.05 -13.05 9.08
N LYS A 98 1.67 -14.16 8.68
CA LYS A 98 3.06 -14.49 9.06
C LYS A 98 4.04 -13.48 8.48
N ALA A 99 3.88 -13.08 7.22
CA ALA A 99 4.72 -12.07 6.58
C ALA A 99 4.61 -10.73 7.32
N LEU A 100 3.40 -10.25 7.58
CA LEU A 100 3.15 -8.98 8.29
C LEU A 100 3.70 -8.99 9.71
N THR A 101 3.49 -10.07 10.47
CA THR A 101 4.03 -10.23 11.83
C THR A 101 5.56 -10.25 11.82
N THR A 102 6.17 -10.91 10.82
CA THR A 102 7.63 -10.97 10.66
C THR A 102 8.19 -9.57 10.39
N GLU A 103 7.60 -8.83 9.46
CA GLU A 103 8.01 -7.45 9.16
C GLU A 103 7.81 -6.52 10.36
N ALA A 104 6.69 -6.64 11.08
CA ALA A 104 6.46 -5.90 12.32
C ALA A 104 7.55 -6.18 13.37
N GLY A 105 7.95 -7.44 13.52
CA GLY A 105 9.05 -7.83 14.41
C GLY A 105 10.38 -7.22 13.99
N GLN A 106 10.71 -7.26 12.69
CA GLN A 106 11.94 -6.67 12.16
C GLN A 106 11.99 -5.15 12.35
N LEU A 107 10.86 -4.45 12.13
CA LEU A 107 10.76 -3.00 12.37
C LEU A 107 10.95 -2.66 13.85
N ARG A 108 10.37 -3.43 14.77
CA ARG A 108 10.61 -3.25 16.22
C ARG A 108 12.06 -3.51 16.61
N ALA A 109 12.70 -4.50 16.01
CA ALA A 109 14.10 -4.79 16.24
C ALA A 109 15.02 -3.68 15.71
N ALA A 110 14.64 -3.02 14.61
CA ALA A 110 15.38 -1.89 14.03
C ALA A 110 15.13 -0.56 14.77
N ALA A 111 13.97 -0.39 15.42
CA ALA A 111 13.56 0.86 16.05
C ALA A 111 14.57 1.44 17.08
N PRO A 112 15.26 0.64 17.92
CA PRO A 112 16.31 1.15 18.81
C PRO A 112 17.50 1.76 18.06
N ALA A 113 17.99 1.09 17.00
CA ALA A 113 19.11 1.57 16.19
C ALA A 113 18.75 2.87 15.45
N VAL A 114 17.52 2.95 14.93
CA VAL A 114 16.96 4.16 14.33
C VAL A 114 16.86 5.30 15.37
N GLY A 115 16.53 4.96 16.61
CA GLY A 115 16.50 5.87 17.76
C GLY A 115 17.86 6.43 18.16
N THR A 116 18.95 5.88 17.64
CA THR A 116 20.32 6.38 17.81
C THR A 116 20.92 6.95 16.52
N GLY A 117 20.13 7.02 15.44
CA GLY A 117 20.55 7.56 14.14
C GLY A 117 21.11 6.53 13.15
N ASP A 118 21.15 5.24 13.51
CA ASP A 118 21.50 4.17 12.57
C ASP A 118 20.24 3.68 11.83
N VAL A 119 20.17 4.02 10.54
CA VAL A 119 19.03 3.68 9.68
C VAL A 119 19.33 2.54 8.72
N ALA A 120 20.52 1.92 8.76
CA ALA A 120 20.92 0.94 7.75
C ALA A 120 20.03 -0.31 7.79
N GLN A 121 19.74 -0.82 8.99
CA GLN A 121 18.86 -1.96 9.16
C GLN A 121 17.42 -1.63 8.77
N LEU A 122 16.96 -0.42 9.09
CA LEU A 122 15.63 0.05 8.69
C LEU A 122 15.50 0.17 7.17
N ASP A 123 16.51 0.72 6.49
CA ASP A 123 16.54 0.83 5.03
C ASP A 123 16.46 -0.54 4.36
N ALA A 124 17.24 -1.52 4.86
CA ALA A 124 17.18 -2.90 4.39
C ALA A 124 15.77 -3.50 4.53
N VAL A 125 15.14 -3.36 5.70
CA VAL A 125 13.76 -3.81 5.93
C VAL A 125 12.79 -3.12 4.97
N MET A 126 12.88 -1.79 4.83
CA MET A 126 12.00 -1.02 3.95
C MET A 126 12.17 -1.38 2.47
N ARG A 127 13.35 -1.84 2.07
CA ARG A 127 13.63 -2.27 0.70
C ARG A 127 13.16 -3.69 0.42
N GLU A 128 13.21 -4.58 1.41
CA GLU A 128 12.82 -5.99 1.27
C GLU A 128 11.34 -6.25 1.56
N ALA A 129 10.76 -5.54 2.53
CA ALA A 129 9.38 -5.74 2.98
C ALA A 129 8.36 -5.67 1.83
N PRO A 130 8.42 -4.73 0.88
CA PRO A 130 7.47 -4.68 -0.24
C PRO A 130 7.50 -5.95 -1.10
N ALA A 131 8.67 -6.55 -1.30
CA ALA A 131 8.81 -7.78 -2.07
C ALA A 131 8.31 -9.00 -1.27
N ARG A 132 8.57 -9.06 0.04
CA ARG A 132 8.11 -10.14 0.92
C ARG A 132 6.59 -10.12 1.10
N ILE A 133 6.02 -8.95 1.35
CA ILE A 133 4.57 -8.75 1.46
C ILE A 133 3.91 -8.99 0.10
N GLY A 134 4.47 -8.47 -0.99
CA GLY A 134 3.92 -8.65 -2.33
C GLY A 134 3.85 -10.11 -2.80
N LYS A 135 4.74 -10.98 -2.29
CA LYS A 135 4.67 -12.44 -2.54
C LYS A 135 3.48 -13.11 -1.85
N ALA A 136 2.96 -12.51 -0.78
CA ALA A 136 1.86 -13.04 0.03
C ALA A 136 0.49 -12.40 -0.30
N CYS A 137 0.38 -11.60 -1.37
CA CYS A 137 -0.78 -10.72 -1.66
C CYS A 137 -1.69 -11.13 -2.85
#